data_AF-A0A6G5A626-F1
#
_entry.id   AF-A0A6G5A626-F1
#
_cell.length_a   1.000
_cell.length_b   1.000
_cell.length_c   1.000
_cell.angle_alpha   90.00
_cell.angle_beta   90.00
_cell.angle_gamma   90.00
#
_symmetry.space_group_name_H-M   'P 1'
#
loop_
_entity.id
_entity.type
_entity.pdbx_description
1 polymer ?
#
loop_
_entity_poly.entity_id
_entity_poly.type
_entity_poly.pdbx_seq_one_letter_code
_entity_poly.pdbx_strand_id
1 'polypeptide(L)'
;MALRTWLLFSTCTILTFIIALNIDCIEGSKLPHPTEIIRLPKCKKGEHLGCVSPPGSPCAEDTCNVEKRLNELCLYRCKHGCNCKKGLYRRMSDRQCVPKSECNS
;
A
#
# COMPACT_ATOMS: atom_id res chain seq x y z
N MET A 1 49.32 10.50 -12.23
CA MET A 1 48.39 9.68 -11.42
C MET A 1 47.10 10.42 -11.01
N ALA A 2 47.08 11.75 -10.94
CA ALA A 2 45.90 12.51 -10.48
C ALA A 2 44.66 12.47 -11.40
N LEU A 3 44.82 12.40 -12.73
CA LEU A 3 43.72 12.46 -13.69
C LEU A 3 42.81 11.22 -13.64
N ARG A 4 43.39 10.03 -13.42
CA ARG A 4 42.64 8.77 -13.29
C ARG A 4 41.82 8.75 -12.00
N THR A 5 42.37 9.25 -10.90
CA THR A 5 41.66 9.34 -9.62
C THR A 5 40.48 10.30 -9.72
N TRP A 6 40.65 11.46 -10.38
CA TRP A 6 39.59 12.44 -10.62
C TRP A 6 38.43 11.88 -11.45
N LEU A 7 38.74 11.13 -12.52
CA LEU A 7 37.73 10.49 -13.36
C LEU A 7 36.93 9.45 -12.57
N LEU A 8 37.59 8.67 -11.70
CA LEU A 8 36.92 7.70 -10.83
C LEU A 8 35.99 8.39 -9.82
N PHE A 9 36.44 9.47 -9.18
CA PHE A 9 35.59 10.27 -8.28
C PHE A 9 34.37 10.84 -8.98
N SER A 10 34.55 11.41 -10.18
CA SER A 10 33.45 11.98 -10.97
C SER A 10 32.44 10.92 -11.42
N THR A 11 32.90 9.73 -11.81
CA THR A 11 31.97 8.64 -12.18
C THR A 11 31.21 8.12 -10.96
N CYS A 12 31.84 8.10 -9.79
CA CYS A 12 31.24 7.63 -8.55
C CYS A 12 30.14 8.60 -8.07
N THR A 13 30.37 9.91 -8.16
CA THR A 13 29.36 10.92 -7.79
C THR A 13 28.16 10.95 -8.74
N ILE A 14 28.40 10.73 -10.05
CA ILE A 14 27.31 10.63 -11.03
C ILE A 14 26.48 9.37 -10.79
N LEU A 15 27.13 8.23 -10.50
CA LEU A 15 26.44 6.98 -10.21
C LEU A 15 25.61 7.06 -8.93
N THR A 16 26.11 7.69 -7.86
CA THR A 16 25.33 7.89 -6.63
C THR A 16 24.15 8.82 -6.84
N PHE A 17 24.27 9.86 -7.67
CA PHE A 17 23.15 10.73 -8.05
C PHE A 17 22.08 9.97 -8.85
N ILE A 18 22.49 9.15 -9.82
CA ILE A 18 21.57 8.31 -10.60
C ILE A 18 20.85 7.33 -9.66
N ILE A 19 21.57 6.66 -8.76
CA ILE A 19 20.97 5.75 -7.78
C ILE A 19 19.98 6.50 -6.88
N ALA A 20 20.34 7.70 -6.39
CA ALA A 20 19.45 8.51 -5.55
C ALA A 20 18.16 8.93 -6.30
N LEU A 21 18.26 9.35 -7.57
CA LEU A 21 17.10 9.71 -8.39
C LEU A 21 16.20 8.51 -8.77
N ASN A 22 16.72 7.28 -8.69
CA ASN A 22 15.94 6.06 -8.91
C ASN A 22 15.33 5.51 -7.60
N ILE A 23 15.62 6.09 -6.42
CA ILE A 23 15.12 5.65 -5.11
C ILE A 23 13.77 6.31 -4.74
N ASP A 24 13.13 7.10 -5.62
CA ASP A 24 11.81 7.69 -5.36
C ASP A 24 10.62 6.73 -5.58
N CYS A 25 10.79 5.41 -5.37
CA CYS A 25 9.70 4.43 -5.49
C CYS A 25 9.61 3.45 -4.29
N ILE A 26 10.12 3.81 -3.12
CA ILE A 26 9.96 3.01 -1.88
C ILE A 26 9.28 3.81 -0.76
N GLU A 27 8.42 4.77 -1.10
CA GLU A 27 7.58 5.47 -0.10
C GLU A 27 6.11 5.00 -0.17
N GLY A 28 5.87 3.74 -0.56
CA GLY A 28 4.53 3.15 -0.64
C GLY A 28 4.09 2.35 0.60
N SER A 29 4.99 2.14 1.57
CA SER A 29 4.72 1.24 2.70
C SER A 29 5.51 1.59 3.97
N LYS A 30 5.60 2.87 4.34
CA LYS A 30 6.03 3.20 5.71
C LYS A 30 4.91 2.81 6.67
N LEU A 31 5.17 1.75 7.44
CA LEU A 31 4.37 1.34 8.60
C LEU A 31 4.14 2.57 9.50
N PRO A 32 2.93 2.77 10.06
CA PRO A 32 2.66 3.93 10.91
C PRO A 32 3.63 3.99 12.07
N HIS A 33 3.99 5.21 12.50
CA HIS A 33 4.87 5.43 13.64
C HIS A 33 4.30 4.70 14.88
N PRO A 34 5.11 4.05 15.73
CA PRO A 34 4.63 3.20 16.82
C PRO A 34 3.64 3.87 17.78
N THR A 35 3.68 5.20 17.90
CA THR A 35 2.72 6.00 18.69
C THR A 35 1.32 6.10 18.06
N GLU A 36 1.18 5.96 16.75
CA GLU A 36 -0.13 5.92 16.07
C GLU A 36 -0.81 4.56 16.20
N ILE A 37 -0.04 3.47 16.32
CA ILE A 37 -0.58 2.09 16.39
C ILE A 37 -1.51 1.92 17.60
N ILE A 38 -1.21 2.58 18.72
CA ILE A 38 -1.97 2.51 19.97
C ILE A 38 -3.37 3.14 19.83
N ARG A 39 -3.54 4.09 18.90
CA ARG A 39 -4.83 4.74 18.63
C ARG A 39 -5.62 4.08 17.49
N LEU A 40 -5.07 3.05 16.86
CA LEU A 40 -5.73 2.41 15.73
C LEU A 40 -6.94 1.57 16.22
N PRO A 41 -8.04 1.58 15.45
CA PRO A 41 -9.22 0.80 15.80
C PRO A 41 -8.87 -0.69 15.88
N LYS A 42 -9.41 -1.37 16.89
CA LYS A 42 -9.39 -2.84 16.92
C LYS A 42 -10.29 -3.36 15.81
N CYS A 43 -9.70 -4.10 14.88
CA CYS A 43 -10.43 -4.64 13.74
C CYS A 43 -11.25 -5.89 14.10
N LYS A 44 -12.32 -6.12 13.35
CA LYS A 44 -13.21 -7.28 13.55
C LYS A 44 -12.56 -8.56 13.03
N LYS A 45 -13.18 -9.70 13.31
CA LYS A 45 -12.78 -10.99 12.73
C LYS A 45 -12.85 -10.92 11.20
N GLY A 46 -11.79 -11.36 10.53
CA GLY A 46 -11.68 -11.30 9.06
C GLY A 46 -11.10 -9.99 8.53
N GLU A 47 -10.89 -8.99 9.38
CA GLU A 47 -10.21 -7.75 9.03
C GLU A 47 -8.75 -7.78 9.49
N HIS A 48 -7.91 -6.94 8.89
CA HIS A 48 -6.62 -6.57 9.44
C HIS A 48 -6.45 -5.05 9.43
N LEU A 49 -5.48 -4.59 10.22
CA LEU A 49 -5.06 -3.21 10.17
C LEU A 49 -4.23 -3.00 8.90
N GLY A 50 -4.57 -2.02 8.09
CA GLY A 50 -3.90 -1.76 6.83
C GLY A 50 -4.37 -0.46 6.19
N CYS A 51 -4.11 -0.35 4.90
CA CYS A 51 -4.52 0.81 4.12
C CYS A 51 -6.00 0.75 3.77
N VAL A 52 -6.73 1.79 4.16
CA VAL A 52 -8.13 1.99 3.80
C VAL A 52 -8.20 3.14 2.82
N SER A 53 -8.85 2.87 1.70
CA SER A 53 -9.07 3.84 0.65
C SER A 53 -10.56 3.93 0.32
N PRO A 54 -11.03 5.07 -0.24
CA PRO A 54 -12.42 5.21 -0.64
C PRO A 54 -12.84 4.13 -1.65
N PRO A 55 -14.12 3.70 -1.65
CA PRO A 55 -14.63 2.71 -2.58
C PRO A 55 -14.42 3.17 -4.03
N GLY A 56 -14.07 2.22 -4.90
CA GLY A 56 -13.75 2.50 -6.31
C GLY A 56 -12.29 2.91 -6.55
N SER A 57 -11.47 3.10 -5.51
CA SER A 57 -10.04 3.28 -5.69
C SER A 57 -9.31 1.94 -5.93
N PRO A 58 -8.15 1.94 -6.61
CA PRO A 58 -7.33 0.73 -6.77
C PRO A 58 -6.88 0.10 -5.45
N CYS A 59 -6.75 0.94 -4.43
CA CYS A 59 -6.31 0.59 -3.09
C CYS A 59 -7.46 0.21 -2.15
N ALA A 60 -8.72 0.34 -2.59
CA ALA A 60 -9.86 -0.05 -1.79
C ALA A 60 -9.79 -1.55 -1.50
N GLU A 61 -10.49 -2.05 -0.49
CA GLU A 61 -10.64 -3.50 -0.32
C GLU A 61 -11.62 -4.08 -1.34
N ASP A 62 -11.64 -5.40 -1.48
CA ASP A 62 -12.62 -6.07 -2.33
C ASP A 62 -14.00 -5.97 -1.67
N THR A 63 -15.01 -5.58 -2.44
CA THR A 63 -16.40 -5.50 -1.98
C THR A 63 -17.24 -6.48 -2.78
N CYS A 64 -18.26 -7.07 -2.15
CA CYS A 64 -19.19 -7.93 -2.89
C CYS A 64 -19.84 -7.11 -4.02
N ASN A 65 -19.99 -7.72 -5.20
CA ASN A 65 -20.57 -7.12 -6.41
C ASN A 65 -19.78 -5.96 -7.06
N VAL A 66 -18.50 -5.77 -6.70
CA VAL A 66 -17.62 -4.82 -7.39
C VAL A 66 -16.42 -5.56 -7.96
N GLU A 67 -16.34 -5.62 -9.29
CA GLU A 67 -15.10 -6.02 -9.96
C GLU A 67 -14.12 -4.85 -9.91
N LYS A 68 -13.03 -5.01 -9.17
CA LYS A 68 -11.94 -4.03 -9.22
C LYS A 68 -11.28 -4.07 -10.59
N ARG A 69 -11.03 -2.88 -11.14
CA ARG A 69 -10.09 -2.74 -12.25
C ARG A 69 -8.68 -2.92 -11.70
N LEU A 70 -8.07 -4.06 -11.99
CA LEU A 70 -6.78 -4.51 -11.41
C LEU A 70 -5.54 -3.71 -11.87
N ASN A 71 -5.69 -2.64 -12.65
CA ASN A 71 -4.60 -2.05 -13.40
C ASN A 71 -4.10 -0.69 -12.89
N GLU A 72 -4.55 -0.23 -11.72
CA GLU A 72 -4.14 1.07 -11.20
C GLU A 72 -3.19 0.90 -10.02
N LEU A 73 -2.01 1.52 -10.12
CA LEU A 73 -1.02 1.57 -9.05
C LEU A 73 -1.59 2.34 -7.86
N CYS A 74 -1.46 1.77 -6.67
CA CYS A 74 -1.87 2.39 -5.42
C CYS A 74 -0.86 3.46 -4.97
N LEU A 75 -0.92 4.65 -5.58
CA LEU A 75 0.03 5.75 -5.32
C LEU A 75 -0.45 6.75 -4.26
N TYR A 76 -1.66 6.60 -3.73
CA TYR A 76 -2.24 7.57 -2.81
C TYR A 76 -1.72 7.40 -1.37
N ARG A 77 -1.62 8.53 -0.64
CA ARG A 77 -1.38 8.52 0.80
C ARG A 77 -2.43 7.64 1.48
N CYS A 78 -1.96 6.55 2.05
CA CYS A 78 -2.79 5.58 2.73
C CYS A 78 -3.24 6.09 4.10
N LYS A 79 -4.56 6.06 4.34
CA LYS A 79 -5.11 6.23 5.68
C LYS A 79 -5.18 4.85 6.33
N HIS A 80 -4.55 4.69 7.49
CA HIS A 80 -4.61 3.44 8.24
C HIS A 80 -6.01 3.21 8.83
N GLY A 81 -6.50 1.99 8.72
CA GLY A 81 -7.77 1.55 9.27
C GLY A 81 -7.98 0.04 9.05
N CYS A 82 -9.19 -0.44 9.31
CA CYS A 82 -9.52 -1.85 9.15
C CYS A 82 -10.00 -2.15 7.72
N ASN A 83 -9.37 -3.13 7.08
CA ASN A 83 -9.74 -3.64 5.76
C ASN A 83 -9.91 -5.17 5.80
N CYS A 84 -10.65 -5.72 4.85
CA CYS A 84 -10.77 -7.17 4.71
C CYS A 84 -9.42 -7.81 4.36
N LYS A 85 -9.12 -8.96 4.99
CA LYS A 85 -7.98 -9.79 4.60
C LYS A 85 -8.08 -10.21 3.15
N LYS A 86 -6.91 -10.39 2.51
CA LYS A 86 -6.79 -10.84 1.13
C LYS A 86 -7.66 -12.08 0.88
N GLY A 87 -8.48 -12.04 -0.17
CA GLY A 87 -9.40 -13.12 -0.54
C GLY A 87 -10.78 -13.05 0.14
N LEU A 88 -10.98 -12.14 1.10
CA LEU A 88 -12.28 -11.82 1.65
C LEU A 88 -12.84 -10.55 1.00
N TYR A 89 -14.17 -10.51 0.90
CA TYR A 89 -14.94 -9.45 0.30
C TYR A 89 -15.82 -8.82 1.36
N ARG A 90 -15.86 -7.49 1.38
CA ARG A 90 -16.76 -6.73 2.25
C ARG A 90 -18.18 -6.88 1.72
N ARG A 91 -19.04 -7.57 2.46
CA ARG A 91 -20.48 -7.65 2.19
C ARG A 91 -21.16 -6.34 2.61
N MET A 92 -21.95 -5.74 1.72
CA MET A 92 -22.54 -4.42 1.99
C MET A 92 -23.67 -4.45 3.04
N SER A 93 -24.35 -5.59 3.23
CA SER A 93 -25.51 -5.70 4.13
C SER A 93 -25.14 -5.64 5.62
N ASP A 94 -24.09 -6.33 6.05
CA ASP A 94 -23.65 -6.44 7.45
C ASP A 94 -22.23 -5.88 7.68
N ARG A 95 -21.57 -5.43 6.61
CA ARG A 95 -20.17 -4.97 6.57
C ARG A 95 -19.19 -6.02 7.09
N GLN A 96 -19.52 -7.30 6.98
CA GLN A 96 -18.60 -8.40 7.32
C GLN A 96 -17.70 -8.75 6.13
N CYS A 97 -16.47 -9.15 6.44
CA CYS A 97 -15.53 -9.70 5.47
C CYS A 97 -15.79 -11.20 5.32
N VAL A 98 -16.31 -11.59 4.16
CA VAL A 98 -16.74 -12.96 3.88
C VAL A 98 -16.04 -13.50 2.63
N PRO A 99 -15.89 -14.83 2.48
CA PRO A 99 -15.43 -15.41 1.22
C PRO A 99 -16.33 -14.99 0.05
N LYS A 100 -15.77 -14.97 -1.18
CA LYS A 100 -16.55 -14.62 -2.38
C LYS A 100 -17.81 -15.48 -2.56
N SER A 101 -17.76 -16.76 -2.16
CA SER A 101 -18.90 -17.68 -2.19
C SER A 101 -20.07 -17.27 -1.30
N GLU A 102 -19.82 -16.41 -0.32
CA GLU A 102 -20.81 -15.88 0.61
C GLU A 102 -21.24 -14.44 0.24
N CYS A 103 -20.77 -13.91 -0.89
CA CYS A 103 -21.33 -12.71 -1.50
C CYS A 103 -22.65 -13.05 -2.19
N ASN A 104 -23.69 -13.31 -1.39
CA ASN A 104 -25.06 -13.31 -1.88
C ASN A 104 -25.56 -11.87 -1.84
N SER A 105 -25.90 -11.35 -3.02
CA SER A 105 -26.34 -9.98 -3.25
C SER A 105 -27.67 -9.66 -2.58
#